data_AF-A0A838TKV4-F1
#
_entry.id   AF-A0A838TKV4-F1
#
_cell.length_a   1.000
_cell.length_b   1.000
_cell.length_c   1.000
_cell.angle_alpha   90.00
_cell.angle_beta   90.00
_cell.angle_gamma   90.00
#
_symmetry.space_group_name_H-M   'P 1'
#
loop_
_entity.id
_entity.type
_entity.pdbx_description
1 polymer ?
#
loop_
_entity_poly.entity_id
_entity_poly.type
_entity_poly.pdbx_seq_one_letter_code
_entity_poly.pdbx_strand_id
1 'polypeptide(L)'
;MNCLRTLAALGLLALIVAGCQKEPDDFVQGYVEGEFVYVSSPLGGTLQQLFVRRGDEAKAGQPLFTLDQTMEEAARDQTQAALTMAEADFK
;
A
#
# COMPACT_ATOMS: atom_id res chain seq x y z
N MET A 1 20.04 25.40 -63.93
CA MET A 1 18.92 25.71 -63.00
C MET A 1 18.31 24.49 -62.31
N ASN A 2 18.30 23.29 -62.90
CA ASN A 2 17.68 22.10 -62.28
C ASN A 2 18.50 21.48 -61.13
N CYS A 3 19.84 21.52 -61.22
CA CYS A 3 20.74 20.94 -60.19
C CYS A 3 20.64 21.63 -58.82
N LEU A 4 20.45 22.96 -58.81
CA LEU A 4 20.27 23.74 -57.57
C LEU A 4 18.91 23.46 -56.91
N ARG A 5 17.87 23.20 -57.71
CA ARG A 5 16.52 22.85 -57.20
C ARG A 5 16.51 21.44 -56.61
N THR A 6 17.23 20.49 -57.20
CA THR A 6 17.36 19.13 -56.65
C THR A 6 18.16 19.09 -55.36
N LEU A 7 19.22 19.89 -55.22
CA LEU A 7 19.99 20.00 -53.98
C LEU A 7 19.18 20.62 -52.84
N ALA A 8 18.42 21.68 -53.12
CA ALA A 8 17.52 22.29 -52.15
C ALA A 8 16.41 21.32 -51.69
N ALA A 9 15.84 20.55 -52.61
CA ALA A 9 14.82 19.54 -52.30
C ALA A 9 15.39 18.40 -51.43
N LEU A 10 16.62 17.94 -51.72
CA LEU A 10 17.28 16.90 -50.91
C LEU A 10 17.60 17.41 -49.49
N GLY A 11 18.07 18.65 -49.37
CA GLY A 11 18.36 19.27 -48.07
C GLY A 11 17.10 19.46 -47.22
N LEU A 12 15.99 19.89 -47.85
CA LEU A 12 14.71 20.01 -47.17
C LEU A 12 14.18 18.65 -46.72
N LEU A 13 14.31 17.62 -47.56
CA LEU A 13 13.92 16.25 -47.20
C LEU A 13 14.75 15.71 -46.03
N ALA A 14 16.07 15.95 -46.02
CA ALA A 14 16.93 15.56 -44.92
C ALA A 14 16.54 16.24 -43.60
N LEU A 15 16.14 17.51 -43.63
CA LEU A 15 15.62 18.21 -42.45
C LEU A 15 14.33 17.59 -41.91
N ILE A 16 13.43 17.16 -42.79
CA ILE A 16 12.15 16.55 -42.40
C ILE A 16 12.38 15.19 -41.71
N VAL A 17 13.34 14.38 -42.19
CA VAL A 17 13.62 13.05 -41.62
C VAL A 17 14.38 13.13 -40.29
N ALA A 18 15.18 14.18 -40.07
CA ALA A 18 15.94 14.38 -38.84
C ALA A 18 15.07 14.57 -37.57
N GLY A 19 13.78 14.89 -37.72
CA GLY A 19 12.83 15.02 -36.60
C GLY A 19 12.22 13.70 -36.10
N CYS A 20 12.43 12.58 -36.81
CA CYS A 20 11.95 11.26 -36.37
C CYS A 20 12.91 10.66 -35.31
N GLN A 21 12.85 11.19 -34.09
CA GLN A 21 13.48 10.55 -32.93
C GLN A 21 12.46 9.67 -32.20
N LYS A 22 12.86 8.48 -31.79
CA LYS A 22 12.04 7.58 -30.97
C LYS A 22 11.91 8.18 -29.57
N GLU A 23 10.68 8.31 -29.06
CA GLU A 23 10.46 8.75 -27.68
C GLU A 23 11.06 7.75 -26.67
N PRO A 24 11.55 8.22 -25.51
CA PRO A 24 12.00 7.34 -24.43
C PRO A 24 10.87 6.39 -24.02
N ASP A 25 11.17 5.09 -23.91
CA ASP A 25 10.23 4.04 -23.55
C ASP A 25 10.00 3.91 -22.03
N ASP A 26 10.59 4.80 -21.24
CA ASP A 26 10.53 4.82 -19.77
C ASP A 26 9.22 5.41 -19.22
N PHE A 27 8.37 5.97 -20.07
CA PHE A 27 7.13 6.62 -19.68
C PHE A 27 5.92 5.84 -20.20
N VAL A 28 5.06 5.43 -19.27
CA VAL A 28 3.78 4.80 -19.57
C VAL A 28 2.67 5.76 -19.18
N GLN A 29 1.77 6.06 -20.12
CA GLN A 29 0.55 6.81 -19.82
C GLN A 29 -0.48 5.86 -19.22
N GLY A 30 -0.88 6.11 -17.98
CA GLY A 30 -1.87 5.30 -17.28
C GLY A 30 -2.21 5.84 -15.91
N TYR A 31 -3.11 5.14 -15.23
CA TYR A 31 -3.49 5.43 -13.85
C TYR A 31 -3.04 4.27 -12.95
N VAL A 32 -2.62 4.60 -11.73
CA VAL A 32 -2.38 3.60 -10.69
C VAL A 32 -3.65 3.47 -9.88
N GLU A 33 -4.18 2.26 -9.81
CA GLU A 33 -5.29 1.93 -8.93
C GLU A 33 -4.74 1.26 -7.66
N GLY A 34 -5.36 1.57 -6.53
CA GLY A 34 -5.05 0.96 -5.24
C GLY A 34 -6.34 0.61 -4.52
N GLU A 35 -6.32 -0.48 -3.76
CA GLU A 35 -7.42 -0.85 -2.89
C GLU A 35 -7.27 -0.13 -1.55
N PHE A 36 -8.32 0.62 -1.16
CA PHE A 36 -8.37 1.27 0.13
C PHE A 36 -9.10 0.37 1.12
N VAL A 37 -8.38 -0.06 2.15
CA VAL A 37 -8.97 -0.83 3.26
C VAL A 37 -9.08 0.03 4.50
N TYR A 38 -10.23 -0.04 5.15
CA TYR A 38 -10.43 0.58 6.46
C TYR A 38 -10.10 -0.44 7.54
N VAL A 39 -8.97 -0.25 8.23
CA VAL A 39 -8.51 -1.17 9.27
C VAL A 39 -8.99 -0.68 10.63
N SER A 40 -9.84 -1.46 11.30
CA SER A 40 -10.36 -1.14 12.63
C SER A 40 -10.58 -2.41 13.47
N SER A 41 -10.70 -2.22 14.78
CA SER A 41 -11.13 -3.28 15.70
C SER A 41 -12.63 -3.55 15.51
N PRO A 42 -13.09 -4.82 15.54
CA PRO A 42 -14.52 -5.12 15.59
C PRO A 42 -15.14 -4.79 16.95
N LEU A 43 -14.31 -4.61 17.98
CA LEU A 43 -14.71 -4.21 19.33
C LEU A 43 -14.43 -2.72 19.54
N GLY A 44 -15.36 -2.02 20.17
CA GLY A 44 -15.14 -0.66 20.67
C GLY A 44 -14.38 -0.69 21.99
N GLY A 45 -13.55 0.33 22.24
CA GLY A 45 -12.78 0.44 23.48
C GLY A 45 -11.93 1.70 23.53
N THR A 46 -11.28 1.93 24.66
CA THR A 46 -10.36 3.05 24.85
C THR A 46 -9.04 2.75 24.16
N LEU A 47 -8.57 3.66 23.31
CA LEU A 47 -7.24 3.56 22.69
C LEU A 47 -6.17 3.69 23.77
N GLN A 48 -5.34 2.65 23.92
CA GLN A 48 -4.24 2.66 24.89
C GLN A 48 -2.93 3.09 24.24
N GLN A 49 -2.63 2.58 23.03
CA GLN A 49 -1.42 2.95 22.29
C GLN A 49 -1.68 2.96 20.78
N LEU A 50 -1.03 3.89 20.07
CA LEU A 50 -1.00 3.96 18.60
C LEU A 50 0.45 3.77 18.12
N PHE A 51 0.67 2.80 17.23
CA PHE A 51 2.02 2.43 16.78
C PHE A 51 2.41 3.02 15.42
N VAL A 52 1.46 3.62 14.70
CA VAL A 52 1.65 4.13 13.34
C VAL A 52 1.29 5.60 13.25
N ARG A 53 1.84 6.26 12.23
CA ARG A 53 1.56 7.64 11.86
C ARG A 53 1.13 7.70 10.41
N ARG A 54 0.52 8.83 10.05
CA ARG A 54 0.13 9.09 8.67
C ARG A 54 1.36 9.08 7.77
N GLY A 55 1.31 8.28 6.71
CA GLY A 55 2.40 8.14 5.73
C GLY A 55 3.32 6.95 5.99
N ASP A 56 3.16 6.25 7.13
CA ASP A 56 3.91 5.03 7.41
C ASP A 56 3.43 3.89 6.51
N GLU A 57 4.37 3.03 6.10
CA GLU A 57 4.07 1.76 5.45
C GLU A 57 3.69 0.71 6.50
N ALA A 58 2.52 0.07 6.34
CA ALA A 58 2.04 -0.97 7.23
C ALA A 58 2.12 -2.35 6.56
N LYS A 59 2.55 -3.36 7.32
CA LYS A 59 2.63 -4.75 6.85
C LYS A 59 1.48 -5.59 7.42
N ALA A 60 1.11 -6.66 6.71
CA ALA A 60 0.12 -7.61 7.23
C ALA A 60 0.59 -8.21 8.57
N GLY A 61 -0.32 -8.23 9.55
CA GLY A 61 -0.04 -8.70 10.91
C GLY A 61 0.72 -7.71 11.80
N GLN A 62 1.11 -6.54 11.28
CA GLN A 62 1.72 -5.49 12.10
C GLN A 62 0.68 -4.89 13.06
N PRO A 63 0.94 -4.83 14.38
CA PRO A 63 0.08 -4.12 15.32
C PRO A 63 0.00 -2.64 14.96
N LEU A 64 -1.22 -2.12 14.77
CA LEU A 64 -1.44 -0.71 14.45
C LEU A 64 -1.79 0.12 15.70
N PHE A 65 -2.53 -0.48 16.63
CA PHE A 65 -2.88 0.11 17.93
C PHE A 65 -3.23 -0.99 18.95
N THR A 66 -3.28 -0.63 20.23
CA THR A 66 -3.91 -1.43 21.28
C THR A 66 -5.11 -0.71 21.87
N LEU A 67 -6.12 -1.49 22.25
CA LEU A 67 -7.21 -1.04 23.10
C LEU A 67 -6.94 -1.50 24.53
N ASP A 68 -7.51 -0.78 25.50
CA ASP A 68 -7.61 -1.26 26.88
C ASP A 68 -8.32 -2.62 26.91
N GLN A 69 -7.70 -3.58 27.59
CA GLN A 69 -8.10 -4.99 27.66
C GLN A 69 -8.31 -5.48 29.10
N THR A 70 -8.36 -4.56 30.07
CA THR A 70 -8.40 -4.91 31.51
C THR A 70 -9.58 -5.83 31.84
N MET A 71 -10.75 -5.60 31.24
CA MET A 71 -11.95 -6.40 31.49
C MET A 71 -11.88 -7.77 30.83
N GLU A 72 -11.33 -7.83 29.62
CA GLU A 72 -11.12 -9.03 28.82
C GLU A 72 -10.10 -9.96 29.49
N GLU A 73 -9.01 -9.40 30.00
CA GLU A 73 -8.00 -10.12 30.78
C GLU A 73 -8.61 -10.70 32.06
N ALA A 74 -9.35 -9.90 32.83
CA ALA A 74 -10.01 -10.36 34.05
C ALA A 74 -11.03 -11.49 33.78
N ALA A 75 -11.84 -11.36 32.72
CA ALA A 75 -12.82 -12.38 32.34
C ALA A 75 -12.15 -13.69 31.87
N ARG A 76 -11.07 -13.57 31.11
CA ARG A 76 -10.23 -14.72 30.70
C ARG A 76 -9.68 -15.44 31.93
N ASP A 77 -9.08 -14.69 32.86
CA ASP A 77 -8.42 -15.27 34.03
C ASP A 77 -9.43 -15.95 34.97
N GLN A 78 -10.62 -15.35 35.14
CA GLN A 78 -11.72 -15.97 35.89
C GLN A 78 -12.13 -17.31 35.26
N THR A 79 -12.27 -17.35 33.93
CA THR A 79 -12.67 -18.57 33.21
C THR A 79 -11.58 -19.63 33.28
N GLN A 80 -10.31 -19.23 33.17
CA GLN A 80 -9.16 -20.12 33.29
C GLN A 80 -9.07 -20.75 34.68
N ALA A 81 -9.34 -19.98 35.73
CA ALA A 81 -9.39 -20.49 37.10
C ALA A 81 -10.52 -21.51 37.27
N ALA A 82 -11.72 -21.23 36.75
CA ALA A 82 -12.85 -22.15 36.80
C ALA A 82 -12.56 -23.47 36.05
N LEU A 83 -11.92 -23.39 34.89
CA LEU A 83 -11.47 -24.57 34.14
C LEU A 83 -10.50 -25.41 34.96
N THR A 84 -9.49 -24.77 35.57
CA THR A 84 -8.49 -25.45 36.40
C THR A 84 -9.11 -26.17 37.59
N MET A 85 -10.12 -25.56 38.23
CA MET A 85 -10.87 -26.21 39.32
C MET A 85 -11.64 -27.43 38.84
N ALA A 86 -12.38 -27.32 37.73
CA ALA A 86 -13.14 -28.44 37.19
C ALA A 86 -12.25 -29.62 36.75
N GLU A 87 -11.08 -29.34 36.17
CA GLU A 87 -10.09 -30.36 35.80
C GLU A 87 -9.49 -31.07 37.02
N ALA A 88 -9.34 -30.35 38.14
CA ALA A 88 -8.88 -30.93 39.40
C ALA A 88 -9.97 -31.81 40.03
N ASP A 89 -11.23 -31.39 39.98
CA ASP A 89 -12.37 -32.16 40.51
C ASP A 89 -12.68 -33.43 39.70
N PHE A 90 -12.27 -33.49 38.44
CA PHE A 90 -12.47 -34.66 37.56
C PHE A 90 -11.40 -35.77 37.74
N LYS A 91 -10.32 -35.51 38.49
CA LYS A 91 -9.29 -36.50 38.81
C LYS A 91 -9.60 -37.25 40.11
#